data_AF-A0AAV0YCL2-F1
#
_entry.id   AF-A0AAV0YCL2-F1
#
_cell.length_a   1.000
_cell.length_b   1.000
_cell.length_c   1.000
_cell.angle_alpha   90.00
_cell.angle_beta   90.00
_cell.angle_gamma   90.00
#
_symmetry.space_group_name_H-M   'P 1'
#
loop_
_entity.id
_entity.type
_entity.pdbx_description
1 polymer ?
#
loop_
_entity_poly.entity_id
_entity_poly.type
_entity_poly.pdbx_seq_one_letter_code
_entity_poly.pdbx_strand_id
1 'polypeptide(L)'
;MDSDNSENYDQEFWDLIEEEFMDDSDEEQQLQNERQSGSSSRPKRRTTIDRGREEEHNRLFNDYFSENPVYTDVQFRRRFHYAAGHHQIRIK
;
A
#
# COMPACT_ATOMS: atom_id res chain seq x y z
N MET A 1 32.70 2.19 58.38
CA MET A 1 33.56 1.93 57.21
C MET A 1 33.06 0.71 56.44
N ASP A 2 31.74 0.62 56.25
CA ASP A 2 31.03 0.76 54.97
C ASP A 2 31.65 0.11 53.74
N SER A 3 31.08 -1.03 53.37
CA SER A 3 30.99 -1.56 52.01
C SER A 3 29.66 -2.35 51.97
N ASP A 4 28.53 -1.63 51.88
CA ASP A 4 27.88 -1.24 50.62
C ASP A 4 27.10 -2.44 50.06
N ASN A 5 25.95 -2.80 50.63
CA ASN A 5 24.60 -2.30 50.26
C ASN A 5 24.27 -2.31 48.75
N SER A 6 25.18 -2.78 47.90
CA SER A 6 24.99 -2.88 46.44
C SER A 6 23.87 -3.86 46.07
N GLU A 7 23.69 -4.95 46.82
CA GLU A 7 22.78 -6.02 46.43
C GLU A 7 21.29 -5.68 46.60
N ASN A 8 20.97 -4.69 47.44
CA ASN A 8 19.59 -4.26 47.67
C ASN A 8 19.14 -3.23 46.62
N TYR A 9 20.04 -2.33 46.21
CA TYR A 9 19.77 -1.39 45.11
C TYR A 9 19.60 -2.11 43.77
N ASP A 10 20.27 -3.24 43.56
CA ASP A 10 20.13 -4.02 42.34
C ASP A 10 18.74 -4.66 42.23
N GLN A 11 18.16 -5.13 43.34
CA GLN A 11 16.81 -5.72 43.34
C GLN A 11 15.73 -4.68 43.10
N GLU A 12 15.79 -3.55 43.80
CA GLU A 12 14.88 -2.42 43.58
C GLU A 12 15.01 -1.84 42.15
N PHE A 13 16.22 -1.90 41.57
CA PHE A 13 16.47 -1.49 40.18
C PHE A 13 15.86 -2.45 39.16
N TRP A 14 15.96 -3.77 39.39
CA TRP A 14 15.32 -4.77 38.54
C TRP A 14 13.79 -4.74 38.67
N ASP A 15 13.26 -4.54 39.87
CA ASP A 15 11.81 -4.42 40.10
C ASP A 15 11.22 -3.19 39.39
N LEU A 16 11.92 -2.05 39.43
CA LEU A 16 11.51 -0.83 38.71
C LEU A 16 11.57 -1.01 37.19
N ILE A 17 12.61 -1.66 36.67
CA ILE A 17 12.72 -1.98 35.25
C ILE A 17 11.66 -2.99 34.82
N GLU A 18 11.34 -3.98 35.66
CA GLU A 18 10.32 -5.00 35.36
C GLU A 18 8.92 -4.38 35.39
N GLU A 19 8.63 -3.44 36.29
CA GLU A 19 7.38 -2.67 36.29
C GLU A 19 7.25 -1.74 35.06
N GLU A 20 8.34 -1.12 34.61
CA GLU A 20 8.34 -0.26 33.40
C GLU A 20 8.34 -1.05 32.08
N PHE A 21 8.84 -2.30 32.07
CA PHE A 21 8.81 -3.24 30.94
C PHE A 21 7.63 -4.23 30.95
N MET A 22 6.79 -4.26 31.99
CA MET A 22 5.51 -4.96 31.96
C MET A 22 4.57 -4.21 31.01
N ASP A 23 4.68 -4.66 29.77
CA ASP A 23 4.36 -3.96 28.53
C ASP A 23 2.84 -3.80 28.32
N ASP A 24 2.35 -2.55 28.30
CA ASP A 24 1.01 -2.17 27.78
C ASP A 24 0.78 -2.63 26.33
N SER A 25 1.81 -3.18 25.68
CA SER A 25 1.76 -3.90 24.41
C SER A 25 0.65 -4.94 24.32
N ASP A 26 0.28 -5.62 25.41
CA ASP A 26 -0.84 -6.57 25.35
C ASP A 26 -2.19 -5.86 25.12
N GLU A 27 -2.37 -4.68 25.71
CA GLU A 27 -3.56 -3.83 25.48
C GLU A 27 -3.51 -3.17 24.10
N GLU A 28 -2.35 -2.66 23.68
CA GLU A 28 -2.18 -2.09 22.33
C GLU A 28 -2.41 -3.15 21.23
N GLN A 29 -1.91 -4.37 21.42
CA GLN A 29 -2.13 -5.49 20.52
C GLN A 29 -3.61 -5.90 20.46
N GLN A 30 -4.32 -5.90 21.59
CA GLN A 30 -5.76 -6.18 21.62
C GLN A 30 -6.56 -5.12 20.85
N LEU A 31 -6.28 -3.83 21.08
CA LEU A 31 -6.92 -2.74 20.35
C LEU A 31 -6.61 -2.81 18.84
N GLN A 32 -5.40 -3.20 18.46
CA GLN A 32 -5.02 -3.38 17.07
C GLN A 32 -5.75 -4.56 16.41
N ASN A 33 -5.92 -5.67 17.13
CA ASN A 33 -6.70 -6.84 16.70
C ASN A 33 -8.20 -6.54 16.56
N GLU A 34 -8.78 -5.75 17.46
CA GLU A 34 -10.19 -5.32 17.39
C GLU A 34 -10.44 -4.40 16.18
N ARG A 35 -9.51 -3.49 15.90
CA ARG A 35 -9.56 -2.62 14.72
C ARG A 35 -9.46 -3.39 13.40
N GLN A 36 -8.82 -4.57 13.41
CA GLN A 36 -8.71 -5.45 12.23
C GLN A 36 -9.86 -6.47 12.13
N SER A 37 -10.53 -6.80 13.25
CA SER A 37 -11.66 -7.73 13.28
C SER A 37 -12.97 -7.08 12.84
N GLY A 38 -13.08 -5.75 12.94
CA GLY A 38 -14.17 -4.95 12.39
C GLY A 38 -14.12 -4.89 10.85
N SER A 39 -14.94 -5.71 10.19
CA SER A 39 -15.18 -5.71 8.74
C SER A 39 -14.01 -6.20 7.87
N SER A 40 -13.69 -7.49 7.97
CA SER A 40 -13.07 -8.24 6.86
C SER A 40 -14.11 -8.52 5.75
N SER A 41 -14.73 -7.48 5.18
CA SER A 41 -15.28 -7.58 3.83
C SER A 41 -14.10 -7.45 2.87
N ARG A 42 -13.31 -8.53 2.74
CA ARG A 42 -12.27 -8.58 1.71
C ARG A 42 -12.97 -8.34 0.36
N PRO A 43 -12.63 -7.27 -0.38
CA PRO A 43 -13.28 -7.01 -1.66
C PRO A 43 -13.08 -8.24 -2.54
N LYS A 44 -14.18 -8.82 -3.01
CA LYS A 44 -14.14 -10.00 -3.87
C LYS A 44 -13.27 -9.66 -5.08
N ARG A 45 -12.21 -10.45 -5.29
CA ARG A 45 -11.32 -10.27 -6.45
C ARG A 45 -12.16 -10.29 -7.72
N ARG A 46 -12.16 -9.19 -8.47
CA ARG A 46 -12.79 -9.12 -9.77
C ARG A 46 -11.99 -10.00 -10.73
N THR A 47 -12.66 -10.89 -11.45
CA THR A 47 -12.05 -11.60 -12.58
C THR A 47 -11.68 -10.57 -13.64
N THR A 48 -10.40 -10.52 -14.00
CA THR A 48 -9.94 -9.69 -15.12
C THR A 48 -10.33 -10.40 -16.41
N ILE A 49 -11.23 -9.78 -17.18
CA ILE A 49 -11.56 -10.22 -18.53
C ILE A 49 -10.65 -9.44 -19.47
N ASP A 50 -10.01 -10.14 -20.40
CA ASP A 50 -9.27 -9.49 -21.47
C ASP A 50 -10.25 -8.74 -22.38
N ARG A 51 -9.97 -7.46 -22.61
CA ARG A 51 -10.81 -6.56 -23.42
C ARG A 51 -10.09 -6.11 -24.70
N GLY A 52 -8.98 -6.74 -25.06
CA GLY A 52 -8.25 -6.36 -26.28
C GLY A 52 -7.68 -4.95 -26.23
N ARG A 53 -7.21 -4.50 -25.04
CA ARG A 53 -6.66 -3.14 -24.87
C ARG A 53 -5.51 -2.84 -25.84
N GLU A 54 -4.68 -3.84 -26.11
CA GLU A 54 -3.53 -3.71 -27.01
C GLU A 54 -3.98 -3.52 -28.46
N GLU A 55 -5.01 -4.24 -28.90
CA GLU A 55 -5.59 -4.11 -30.25
C GLU A 55 -6.25 -2.74 -30.42
N GLU A 56 -7.01 -2.29 -29.44
CA GLU A 56 -7.63 -0.95 -29.44
C GLU A 56 -6.57 0.16 -29.50
N HIS A 57 -5.45 -0.01 -28.77
CA HIS A 57 -4.34 0.94 -28.77
C HIS A 57 -3.65 1.00 -30.13
N ASN A 58 -3.33 -0.15 -30.73
CA ASN A 58 -2.71 -0.22 -32.06
C ASN A 58 -3.61 0.39 -33.13
N ARG A 59 -4.92 0.15 -33.04
CA ARG A 59 -5.90 0.77 -33.94
C ARG A 59 -5.91 2.28 -33.80
N LEU A 60 -6.00 2.81 -32.57
CA LEU A 60 -5.97 4.26 -32.31
C LEU A 60 -4.68 4.92 -32.81
N PHE A 61 -3.53 4.24 -32.65
CA PHE A 61 -2.24 4.72 -33.14
C PHE A 61 -2.20 4.76 -34.67
N ASN A 62 -2.57 3.67 -35.33
CA ASN A 62 -2.56 3.58 -36.79
C ASN A 62 -3.54 4.58 -37.44
N ASP A 63 -4.72 4.77 -36.85
CA ASP A 63 -5.74 5.69 -37.36
C ASP A 63 -5.29 7.16 -37.25
N TYR A 64 -4.46 7.52 -36.25
CA TYR A 64 -3.97 8.88 -36.04
C TYR A 64 -2.72 9.21 -36.87
N PHE A 65 -1.79 8.27 -37.03
CA PHE A 65 -0.56 8.47 -37.82
C PHE A 65 -0.70 8.06 -39.30
N SER A 66 -1.92 7.72 -39.75
CA SER A 66 -2.18 7.46 -41.16
C SER A 66 -2.11 8.72 -42.00
N GLU A 67 -1.95 8.56 -43.32
CA GLU A 67 -1.94 9.66 -44.29
C GLU A 67 -3.23 10.50 -44.23
N ASN A 68 -4.36 9.89 -43.86
CA ASN A 68 -5.64 10.56 -43.66
C ASN A 68 -6.12 10.31 -42.22
N PRO A 69 -5.65 11.12 -41.25
CA PRO A 69 -5.91 10.86 -39.83
C PRO A 69 -7.40 10.91 -39.52
N VAL A 70 -7.91 9.86 -38.87
CA VAL A 70 -9.32 9.74 -38.49
C VAL A 70 -9.67 10.68 -37.33
N TYR A 71 -8.68 11.05 -36.52
CA TYR A 71 -8.85 11.87 -35.32
C TYR A 71 -7.99 13.13 -35.39
N THR A 72 -8.54 14.24 -34.89
CA THR A 72 -7.77 15.45 -34.64
C THR A 72 -6.94 15.31 -33.36
N ASP A 73 -5.89 16.12 -33.20
CA ASP A 73 -4.99 16.08 -32.04
C ASP A 73 -5.72 16.12 -30.70
N VAL A 74 -6.79 16.93 -30.61
CA VAL A 74 -7.61 17.05 -29.39
C VAL A 74 -8.37 15.76 -29.09
N GLN A 75 -8.88 15.09 -30.12
CA GLN A 75 -9.59 13.81 -29.97
C GLN A 75 -8.61 12.68 -29.63
N PHE A 76 -7.46 12.66 -30.28
CA PHE A 76 -6.40 11.69 -30.01
C PHE A 76 -5.90 11.81 -28.57
N ARG A 77 -5.58 13.01 -28.08
CA ARG A 77 -5.12 13.23 -26.69
C ARG A 77 -6.17 12.90 -25.62
N ARG A 78 -7.46 12.88 -25.97
CA ARG A 78 -8.54 12.44 -25.06
C ARG A 78 -8.66 10.92 -25.00
N ARG A 79 -8.54 10.25 -26.15
CA ARG A 79 -8.63 8.78 -26.29
C ARG A 79 -7.36 8.10 -25.82
N PHE A 80 -6.23 8.67 -26.19
CA PHE A 80 -4.92 8.35 -25.69
C PHE A 80 -4.75 9.08 -24.36
N HIS A 81 -5.15 8.45 -23.26
CA HIS A 81 -4.96 9.00 -21.92
C HIS A 81 -3.45 9.11 -21.60
N TYR A 82 -2.82 10.19 -22.08
CA TYR A 82 -1.55 10.69 -21.53
C TYR A 82 -1.82 11.43 -20.21
N ALA A 83 -2.62 10.85 -19.32
CA ALA A 83 -2.87 11.43 -18.01
C ALA A 83 -1.57 11.34 -17.20
N ALA A 84 -1.03 12.50 -16.82
CA ALA A 84 0.21 12.69 -16.07
C ALA A 84 0.15 12.11 -14.64
N GLY A 85 -0.05 10.80 -14.51
CA GLY A 85 -0.17 10.15 -13.22
C GLY A 85 -0.49 8.65 -13.20
N HIS A 86 -0.69 7.98 -14.35
CA HIS A 86 -0.86 6.53 -14.31
C HIS A 86 -0.56 5.83 -15.64
N HIS A 87 0.71 5.84 -16.07
CA HIS A 87 1.20 4.92 -17.09
C HIS A 87 1.93 3.77 -16.41
N GLN A 88 1.30 2.60 -16.41
CA GLN A 88 2.05 1.36 -16.49
C GLN A 88 1.46 0.55 -17.64
N ILE A 89 1.98 0.83 -18.84
CA ILE A 89 1.93 -0.11 -19.95
C ILE A 89 2.93 -1.19 -19.59
N ARG A 90 2.46 -2.29 -19.00
CA ARG A 90 3.30 -3.45 -18.73
C ARG A 90 3.40 -4.27 -20.01
N ILE A 91 4.33 -3.88 -20.88
CA ILE A 91 4.80 -4.73 -21.97
C ILE A 91 5.58 -5.87 -21.31
N LYS A 92 5.22 -7.11 -21.62
CA LYS A 92 5.98 -8.30 -21.22
C LYS A 92 7.22 -8.46 -22.08
#